data_AF-A0A3B9J336-F1
#
_entry.id   AF-A0A3B9J336-F1
#
_cell.length_a   1.000
_cell.length_b   1.000
_cell.length_c   1.000
_cell.angle_alpha   90.00
_cell.angle_beta   90.00
_cell.angle_gamma   90.00
#
_symmetry.space_group_name_H-M   'P 1'
#
loop_
_entity.id
_entity.type
_entity.pdbx_description
1 polymer ?
#
loop_
_entity_poly.entity_id
_entity_poly.type
_entity_poly.pdbx_seq_one_letter_code
_entity_poly.pdbx_strand_id
1 'polypeptide(L)'
;MPPNFPKDCDLLTDWNPLLRQQFSEPYWAELQGFIQHERQVAEVYPPETDVYAALHLTSFADIKVLILGQDPYHGRGQAHGLCFSVRHGVPIPPSLQNIYKEMHSDLGVLPPDHGNLEEWARQGVLLLNTVLTVRARNAGSHRNHGWESFTDEIIRVVNQKKERVVFLLWGAFAQKNKI
;
A
#
# COMPACT_ATOMS: atom_id res chain seq x y z
N MET A 1 -3.03 25.18 15.31
CA MET A 1 -2.79 23.73 15.44
C MET A 1 -3.15 23.11 14.10
N PRO A 2 -2.24 22.39 13.41
CA PRO A 2 -2.60 21.72 12.17
C PRO A 2 -3.65 20.65 12.49
N PRO A 3 -4.76 20.58 11.75
CA PRO A 3 -5.84 19.65 12.03
C PRO A 3 -5.43 18.24 11.58
N ASN A 4 -5.64 17.27 12.47
CA ASN A 4 -5.63 15.82 12.29
C ASN A 4 -4.31 15.19 11.82
N PHE A 5 -3.38 15.04 12.77
CA PHE A 5 -2.42 13.95 12.76
C PHE A 5 -3.09 12.64 13.24
N PRO A 6 -2.59 11.48 12.79
CA PRO A 6 -2.60 10.28 13.62
C PRO A 6 -2.01 10.57 14.99
N LYS A 7 -2.82 10.55 16.05
CA LYS A 7 -2.29 10.65 17.42
C LYS A 7 -1.76 9.29 17.83
N ASP A 8 -0.47 8.98 17.68
CA ASP A 8 0.18 7.76 18.24
C ASP A 8 -0.54 6.39 18.01
N CYS A 9 -1.66 6.31 17.27
CA CYS A 9 -2.68 5.26 17.43
C CYS A 9 -3.47 4.95 16.15
N ASP A 10 -3.09 5.47 14.97
CA ASP A 10 -3.86 5.14 13.77
C ASP A 10 -3.50 3.75 13.24
N LEU A 11 -2.25 3.30 13.45
CA LEU A 11 -1.85 1.93 13.19
C LEU A 11 -2.29 1.03 14.35
N LEU A 12 -3.39 0.29 14.16
CA LEU A 12 -3.98 -0.62 15.14
C LEU A 12 -3.15 -1.89 15.43
N THR A 13 -1.99 -2.01 14.81
CA THR A 13 -1.12 -3.19 14.79
C THR A 13 0.24 -2.88 15.39
N ASP A 14 1.11 -3.89 15.48
CA ASP A 14 2.47 -3.82 16.00
C ASP A 14 3.46 -3.01 15.15
N TRP A 15 2.99 -2.32 14.10
CA TRP A 15 3.78 -1.42 13.25
C TRP A 15 4.18 -0.11 13.93
N ASN A 16 3.33 0.45 14.79
CA ASN A 16 3.56 1.77 15.38
C ASN A 16 4.93 1.91 16.08
N PRO A 17 5.36 1.01 16.99
CA PRO A 17 6.69 1.11 17.62
C PRO A 17 7.85 1.03 16.62
N LEU A 18 7.65 0.38 15.46
CA LEU A 18 8.66 0.21 14.42
C LEU A 18 8.79 1.45 13.54
N LEU A 19 7.68 2.15 13.28
CA LEU A 19 7.62 3.26 12.33
C LEU A 19 7.58 4.65 13.00
N ARG A 20 7.33 4.74 14.31
CA ARG A 20 7.16 6.03 15.02
C ARG A 20 8.27 7.06 14.79
N GLN A 21 9.51 6.62 14.57
CA GLN A 21 10.62 7.53 14.32
C GLN A 21 10.45 8.27 12.99
N GLN A 22 9.89 7.62 11.97
CA GLN A 22 9.60 8.24 10.68
C GLN A 22 8.68 9.45 10.82
N PHE A 23 7.74 9.41 11.76
CA PHE A 23 6.79 10.50 11.95
C PHE A 23 7.42 11.76 12.55
N SER A 24 8.64 11.64 13.08
CA SER A 24 9.42 12.77 13.59
C SER A 24 10.42 13.32 12.55
N GLU A 25 10.59 12.64 11.42
CA GLU A 25 11.51 13.08 10.37
C GLU A 25 10.95 14.27 9.58
N PRO A 26 11.80 15.20 9.09
CA PRO A 26 11.35 16.39 8.38
C PRO A 26 10.46 16.09 7.16
N TYR A 27 10.79 15.04 6.39
CA TYR A 27 10.03 14.67 5.19
C TYR A 27 8.57 14.33 5.50
N TRP A 28 8.28 13.83 6.72
CA TRP A 28 6.94 13.43 7.10
C TRP A 28 6.02 14.64 7.22
N ALA A 29 6.49 15.71 7.87
CA ALA A 29 5.72 16.95 8.00
C ALA A 29 5.42 17.57 6.62
N GLU A 30 6.41 17.55 5.72
CA GLU A 30 6.26 18.02 4.33
C GLU A 30 5.23 17.18 3.57
N LEU A 31 5.34 15.85 3.65
CA LEU A 31 4.41 14.90 3.04
C LEU A 31 2.97 15.13 3.52
N GLN A 32 2.75 15.26 4.83
CA GLN A 32 1.42 15.49 5.39
C GLN A 32 0.83 16.83 4.94
N GLY A 33 1.64 17.89 4.94
CA GLY A 33 1.23 19.20 4.42
C GLY A 33 0.85 19.15 2.94
N PHE A 34 1.64 18.43 2.13
CA PHE A 34 1.35 18.20 0.72
C PHE A 34 0.03 17.45 0.51
N ILE A 35 -0.19 16.32 1.19
CA ILE A 35 -1.43 15.53 1.05
C ILE A 35 -2.65 16.34 1.50
N GLN A 36 -2.53 17.06 2.61
CA GLN A 36 -3.62 17.91 3.11
C GLN A 36 -3.99 18.98 2.08
N HIS A 37 -3.00 19.62 1.46
CA HIS A 37 -3.23 20.58 0.39
C HIS A 37 -3.89 19.92 -0.83
N GLU A 38 -3.36 18.78 -1.29
CA GLU A 38 -3.90 18.04 -2.43
C GLU A 38 -5.38 17.67 -2.23
N ARG A 39 -5.76 17.22 -1.02
CA ARG A 39 -7.14 16.90 -0.67
C ARG A 39 -8.08 18.11 -0.63
N GLN A 40 -7.55 19.33 -0.46
CA GLN A 40 -8.35 20.56 -0.51
C GLN A 40 -8.65 20.99 -1.95
N VAL A 41 -7.74 20.69 -2.89
CA VAL A 41 -7.82 21.21 -4.27
C VAL A 41 -8.26 20.16 -5.29
N ALA A 42 -8.19 18.87 -4.95
CA ALA A 42 -8.53 17.77 -5.84
C ALA A 42 -9.05 16.54 -5.10
N GLU A 43 -9.71 15.65 -5.85
CA GLU A 43 -10.05 14.32 -5.34
C GLU A 43 -8.79 13.45 -5.30
N VAL A 44 -8.49 12.91 -4.11
CA VAL A 44 -7.30 12.08 -3.85
C VAL A 44 -7.73 10.71 -3.34
N TYR A 45 -7.17 9.66 -3.94
CA TYR A 45 -7.40 8.27 -3.56
C TYR A 45 -6.18 7.65 -2.88
N PRO A 46 -6.39 6.65 -2.01
CA PRO A 46 -7.69 6.26 -1.47
C PRO A 46 -8.22 7.33 -0.47
N PRO A 47 -9.45 7.20 0.05
CA PRO A 47 -9.90 7.98 1.22
C PRO A 47 -8.89 7.92 2.36
N GLU A 48 -8.84 8.97 3.17
CA GLU A 48 -7.84 9.11 4.25
C GLU A 48 -7.82 7.92 5.22
N THR A 49 -9.00 7.39 5.57
CA THR A 49 -9.17 6.22 6.45
C THR A 49 -8.55 4.93 5.90
N ASP A 50 -8.33 4.85 4.59
CA ASP A 50 -7.86 3.65 3.91
C ASP A 50 -6.37 3.71 3.57
N VAL A 51 -5.70 4.86 3.73
CA VAL A 51 -4.30 5.04 3.28
C VAL A 51 -3.36 3.99 3.87
N TYR A 52 -3.61 3.58 5.12
CA TYR A 52 -2.79 2.61 5.84
C TYR A 52 -3.44 1.22 5.96
N ALA A 53 -4.47 0.92 5.15
CA ALA A 53 -5.23 -0.33 5.25
C ALA A 53 -4.34 -1.59 5.17
N ALA A 54 -3.30 -1.60 4.35
CA ALA A 54 -2.34 -2.71 4.28
C ALA A 54 -1.69 -3.03 5.64
N LEU A 55 -1.30 -2.00 6.40
CA LEU A 55 -0.67 -2.14 7.72
C LEU A 55 -1.69 -2.49 8.81
N HIS A 56 -2.96 -2.12 8.63
CA HIS A 56 -4.04 -2.49 9.56
C HIS A 56 -4.48 -3.93 9.38
N LEU A 57 -4.52 -4.41 8.13
CA LEU A 57 -4.96 -5.76 7.78
C LEU A 57 -3.85 -6.80 7.95
N THR A 58 -2.59 -6.38 7.88
CA THR A 58 -1.42 -7.25 8.03
C THR A 58 -0.48 -6.70 9.10
N SER A 59 -0.51 -7.31 10.29
CA SER A 59 0.45 -7.01 11.37
C SER A 59 1.87 -7.38 10.96
N PHE A 60 2.88 -6.72 11.50
CA PHE A 60 4.29 -7.05 11.26
C PHE A 60 4.65 -8.46 11.71
N ALA A 61 4.09 -8.92 12.84
CA ALA A 61 4.25 -10.28 13.34
C ALA A 61 3.80 -11.33 12.32
N ASP A 62 2.67 -11.11 11.65
CA ASP A 62 2.01 -12.10 10.80
C ASP A 62 2.45 -12.09 9.33
N ILE A 63 3.34 -11.19 8.92
CA ILE A 63 3.81 -11.10 7.53
C ILE A 63 4.52 -12.39 7.13
N LYS A 64 4.10 -12.94 5.99
CA LYS A 64 4.72 -14.07 5.30
C LYS A 64 5.19 -13.69 3.90
N VAL A 65 4.45 -12.80 3.25
CA VAL A 65 4.71 -12.36 1.88
C VAL A 65 4.54 -10.85 1.80
N LEU A 66 5.41 -10.18 1.04
CA LEU A 66 5.28 -8.77 0.70
C LEU A 66 5.18 -8.64 -0.83
N ILE A 67 4.12 -8.01 -1.31
CA ILE A 67 3.89 -7.72 -2.73
C ILE A 67 3.95 -6.20 -2.92
N LEU A 68 4.80 -5.73 -3.84
CA LEU A 68 4.93 -4.31 -4.14
C LEU A 68 4.14 -3.88 -5.37
N GLY A 69 3.31 -2.86 -5.19
CA GLY A 69 2.76 -2.03 -6.26
C GLY A 69 3.42 -0.65 -6.34
N GLN A 70 3.06 0.14 -7.34
CA GLN A 70 3.64 1.46 -7.57
C GLN A 70 2.84 2.56 -6.87
N ASP A 71 1.67 2.89 -7.42
CA ASP A 71 0.73 3.87 -6.92
C ASP A 71 -0.69 3.29 -6.90
N PRO A 72 -1.62 3.85 -6.10
CA PRO A 72 -2.98 3.35 -6.03
C PRO A 72 -3.72 3.54 -7.37
N TYR A 73 -4.79 2.78 -7.58
CA TYR A 73 -5.69 3.05 -8.69
C TYR A 73 -6.27 4.47 -8.60
N HIS A 74 -6.20 5.23 -9.70
CA HIS A 74 -6.60 6.62 -9.77
C HIS A 74 -8.07 6.82 -10.21
N GLY A 75 -8.85 5.76 -10.33
CA GLY A 75 -10.29 5.82 -10.62
C GLY A 75 -11.15 5.77 -9.37
N ARG A 76 -12.33 6.40 -9.45
CA ARG A 76 -13.27 6.52 -8.33
C ARG A 76 -13.71 5.16 -7.79
N GLY A 77 -13.57 4.98 -6.48
CA GLY A 77 -13.98 3.78 -5.76
C GLY A 77 -13.09 2.55 -5.98
N GLN A 78 -12.00 2.67 -6.75
CA GLN A 78 -11.11 1.54 -7.03
C GLN A 78 -10.17 1.28 -5.86
N ALA A 79 -9.29 2.23 -5.55
CA ALA A 79 -8.28 2.08 -4.51
C ALA A 79 -8.88 2.09 -3.10
N HIS A 80 -8.37 1.19 -2.26
CA HIS A 80 -8.75 1.07 -0.85
C HIS A 80 -7.56 0.72 0.05
N GLY A 81 -6.36 1.18 -0.33
CA GLY A 81 -5.15 1.06 0.49
C GLY A 81 -4.35 -0.23 0.32
N LEU A 82 -4.74 -1.12 -0.59
CA LEU A 82 -4.03 -2.36 -0.91
C LEU A 82 -3.55 -2.34 -2.36
N CYS A 83 -2.29 -2.72 -2.62
CA CYS A 83 -1.78 -2.83 -3.98
C CYS A 83 -2.52 -3.92 -4.78
N PHE A 84 -2.71 -3.70 -6.08
CA PHE A 84 -3.48 -4.55 -7.02
C PHE A 84 -4.97 -4.77 -6.69
N SER A 85 -5.41 -4.51 -5.47
CA SER A 85 -6.78 -4.78 -5.03
C SER A 85 -7.74 -3.64 -5.37
N VAL A 86 -9.00 -4.00 -5.64
CA VAL A 86 -10.13 -3.07 -5.78
C VAL A 86 -11.28 -3.47 -4.87
N ARG A 87 -12.17 -2.53 -4.55
CA ARG A 87 -13.40 -2.81 -3.78
C ARG A 87 -14.32 -3.79 -4.52
N HIS A 88 -15.18 -4.50 -3.78
CA HIS A 88 -16.22 -5.34 -4.38
C HIS A 88 -17.16 -4.52 -5.27
N GLY A 89 -17.61 -5.11 -6.38
CA GLY A 89 -18.44 -4.45 -7.39
C GLY A 89 -17.68 -3.56 -8.37
N VAL A 90 -16.37 -3.35 -8.17
CA VAL A 90 -15.50 -2.68 -9.15
C VAL A 90 -14.98 -3.72 -10.15
N PRO A 91 -14.98 -3.41 -11.47
CA PRO A 91 -14.38 -4.29 -12.47
C PRO A 91 -12.93 -4.62 -12.16
N ILE A 92 -12.57 -5.90 -12.29
CA ILE A 92 -11.21 -6.40 -12.03
C ILE A 92 -10.23 -5.72 -13.01
N PRO A 93 -9.22 -4.99 -12.52
CA PRO A 93 -8.26 -4.31 -13.38
C PRO A 93 -7.39 -5.28 -14.20
N PRO A 94 -6.87 -4.88 -15.38
CA PRO A 94 -6.08 -5.76 -16.24
C PRO A 94 -4.86 -6.39 -15.55
N SER A 95 -4.18 -5.66 -14.66
CA SER A 95 -3.05 -6.20 -13.90
C SER A 95 -3.48 -7.34 -12.96
N LEU A 96 -4.59 -7.17 -12.25
CA LEU A 96 -5.13 -8.22 -11.37
C LEU A 96 -5.69 -9.40 -12.16
N GLN A 97 -6.28 -9.18 -13.33
CA GLN A 97 -6.68 -10.26 -14.23
C GLN A 97 -5.48 -11.13 -14.63
N ASN A 98 -4.32 -10.51 -14.88
CA ASN A 98 -3.11 -11.27 -15.20
C ASN A 98 -2.60 -12.07 -14.00
N ILE A 99 -2.65 -11.51 -12.79
CA ILE A 99 -2.33 -12.25 -11.55
C ILE A 99 -3.25 -13.46 -11.39
N TYR A 100 -4.55 -13.32 -11.61
CA TYR A 100 -5.49 -14.43 -11.53
C TYR A 100 -5.28 -15.49 -12.61
N LYS A 101 -4.93 -15.08 -13.84
CA LYS A 101 -4.58 -16.03 -14.91
C LYS A 101 -3.33 -16.83 -14.54
N GLU A 102 -2.31 -16.18 -14.01
CA GLU A 102 -1.08 -16.84 -13.56
C GLU A 102 -1.37 -17.81 -12.42
N MET A 103 -2.12 -17.37 -11.40
CA MET A 103 -2.54 -18.20 -10.27
C MET A 103 -3.33 -19.43 -10.73
N HIS A 104 -4.21 -19.29 -11.72
CA HIS A 104 -4.95 -20.40 -12.29
C HIS A 104 -4.04 -21.36 -13.06
N SER A 105 -3.12 -20.82 -13.87
CA SER A 105 -2.18 -21.63 -14.67
C SER A 105 -1.19 -22.40 -13.80
N ASP A 106 -0.71 -21.81 -12.72
CA ASP A 106 0.32 -22.39 -11.84
C ASP A 106 -0.29 -23.35 -10.80
N LEU A 107 -1.39 -22.94 -10.16
CA LEU A 107 -1.96 -23.65 -9.01
C LEU A 107 -3.31 -24.32 -9.27
N GLY A 108 -3.91 -24.11 -10.45
CA GLY A 108 -5.25 -24.60 -10.77
C GLY A 108 -6.38 -23.90 -10.00
N VAL A 109 -6.08 -22.85 -9.24
CA VAL A 109 -7.07 -22.10 -8.44
C VAL A 109 -7.98 -21.31 -9.36
N LEU A 110 -9.30 -21.45 -9.20
CA LEU A 110 -10.25 -20.69 -10.00
C LEU A 110 -10.22 -19.20 -9.60
N PRO A 111 -10.10 -18.27 -10.56
CA PRO A 111 -10.20 -16.84 -10.28
C PRO A 111 -11.54 -16.48 -9.62
N PRO A 112 -11.54 -15.65 -8.57
CA PRO A 112 -12.78 -15.09 -8.04
C PRO A 112 -13.40 -14.10 -9.04
N ASP A 113 -14.69 -13.82 -8.87
CA ASP A 113 -15.46 -12.87 -9.67
C ASP A 113 -15.31 -11.41 -9.19
N HIS A 114 -14.45 -11.16 -8.20
CA HIS A 114 -14.15 -9.84 -7.64
C HIS A 114 -12.65 -9.57 -7.59
N GLY A 115 -12.28 -8.29 -7.42
CA GLY A 115 -10.87 -7.87 -7.30
C GLY A 115 -10.40 -7.50 -5.89
N ASN A 116 -11.20 -7.77 -4.86
CA ASN A 116 -10.82 -7.53 -3.47
C ASN A 116 -9.84 -8.61 -2.98
N LEU A 117 -8.74 -8.20 -2.35
CA LEU A 117 -7.63 -9.03 -1.86
C LEU A 117 -7.45 -8.93 -0.34
N GLU A 118 -8.44 -8.42 0.41
CA GLU A 118 -8.39 -8.33 1.88
C GLU A 118 -8.13 -9.69 2.52
N GLU A 119 -8.68 -10.77 1.98
CA GLU A 119 -8.45 -12.13 2.48
C GLU A 119 -6.97 -12.51 2.43
N TRP A 120 -6.23 -12.09 1.39
CA TRP A 120 -4.79 -12.30 1.33
C TRP A 120 -4.08 -11.49 2.41
N ALA A 121 -4.49 -10.23 2.60
CA ALA A 121 -3.93 -9.36 3.63
C ALA A 121 -4.08 -9.95 5.03
N ARG A 122 -5.27 -10.45 5.37
CA ARG A 122 -5.59 -11.11 6.66
C ARG A 122 -4.80 -12.41 6.88
N GLN A 123 -4.29 -13.03 5.83
CA GLN A 123 -3.50 -14.28 5.89
C GLN A 123 -1.99 -14.05 5.97
N GLY A 124 -1.53 -12.79 5.98
CA GLY A 124 -0.11 -12.43 6.10
C GLY A 124 0.53 -11.93 4.81
N VAL A 125 -0.26 -11.55 3.80
CA VAL A 125 0.25 -10.95 2.55
C VAL A 125 0.20 -9.42 2.65
N LEU A 126 1.34 -8.78 2.89
CA LEU A 126 1.43 -7.33 2.89
C LEU A 126 1.36 -6.78 1.45
N LEU A 127 0.22 -6.17 1.10
CA LEU A 127 -0.07 -5.59 -0.21
C LEU A 127 0.28 -4.09 -0.23
N LEU A 128 1.56 -3.76 -0.34
CA LEU A 128 2.08 -2.40 -0.18
C LEU A 128 2.31 -1.70 -1.54
N ASN A 129 1.86 -0.45 -1.69
CA ASN A 129 2.32 0.42 -2.77
C ASN A 129 3.53 1.25 -2.31
N THR A 130 4.42 1.62 -3.22
CA THR A 130 5.55 2.53 -2.93
C THR A 130 5.11 4.00 -2.77
N VAL A 131 3.96 4.35 -3.34
CA VAL A 131 3.27 5.62 -3.13
C VAL A 131 1.86 5.31 -2.64
N LEU A 132 1.43 5.89 -1.51
CA LEU A 132 0.17 5.49 -0.86
C LEU A 132 -1.03 6.34 -1.26
N THR A 133 -0.85 7.42 -2.01
CA THR A 133 -1.95 8.27 -2.49
C THR A 133 -1.74 8.70 -3.92
N VAL A 134 -2.83 9.08 -4.61
CA VAL A 134 -2.80 9.56 -5.99
C VAL A 134 -3.96 10.51 -6.23
N ARG A 135 -3.78 11.50 -7.10
CA ARG A 135 -4.85 12.37 -7.54
C ARG A 135 -5.72 11.63 -8.56
N ALA A 136 -7.03 11.84 -8.49
CA ALA A 136 -7.98 11.22 -9.41
C ALA A 136 -7.58 11.46 -10.86
N ARG A 137 -7.57 10.39 -11.66
CA ARG A 137 -7.21 10.37 -13.10
C ARG A 137 -5.80 10.85 -13.44
N ASN A 138 -4.90 10.96 -12.46
CA ASN A 138 -3.52 11.41 -12.69
C ASN A 138 -2.52 10.44 -12.04
N ALA A 139 -2.20 9.36 -12.75
CA ALA A 139 -1.27 8.34 -12.29
C ALA A 139 0.09 8.94 -11.90
N GLY A 140 0.65 8.49 -10.79
CA GLY A 140 1.96 8.95 -10.30
C GLY A 140 2.02 10.41 -9.84
N SER A 141 0.89 11.10 -9.66
CA SER A 141 0.86 12.52 -9.30
C SER A 141 1.52 12.85 -7.96
N HIS A 142 1.62 11.89 -7.04
CA HIS A 142 2.20 12.06 -5.70
C HIS A 142 3.57 11.38 -5.54
N ARG A 143 4.23 11.01 -6.65
CA ARG A 143 5.60 10.48 -6.63
C ARG A 143 6.59 11.57 -6.20
N ASN A 144 7.64 11.16 -5.50
CA ASN A 144 8.71 12.01 -4.97
C ASN A 144 8.25 13.07 -3.96
N HIS A 145 7.12 12.85 -3.29
CA HIS A 145 6.59 13.73 -2.25
C HIS A 145 6.80 13.19 -0.82
N GLY A 146 7.53 12.08 -0.68
CA GLY A 146 7.95 11.52 0.61
C GLY A 146 7.33 10.17 0.97
N TRP A 147 6.37 9.68 0.18
CA TRP A 147 5.82 8.34 0.40
C TRP A 147 6.87 7.25 0.23
N GLU A 148 7.76 7.41 -0.75
CA GLU A 148 8.82 6.45 -1.03
C GLU A 148 9.72 6.26 0.20
N SER A 149 10.13 7.35 0.86
CA SER A 149 10.92 7.28 2.10
C SER A 149 10.21 6.49 3.21
N PHE A 150 8.90 6.69 3.38
CA PHE A 150 8.12 5.95 4.36
C PHE A 150 8.00 4.46 4.01
N THR A 151 7.72 4.15 2.74
CA THR A 151 7.55 2.75 2.30
C THR A 151 8.87 1.99 2.22
N ASP A 152 9.98 2.68 1.93
CA ASP A 152 11.33 2.12 1.99
C ASP A 152 11.70 1.71 3.42
N GLU A 153 11.29 2.50 4.43
CA GLU A 153 11.46 2.11 5.83
C GLU A 153 10.64 0.85 6.17
N ILE A 154 9.40 0.75 5.70
CA ILE A 154 8.58 -0.45 5.89
C ILE A 154 9.29 -1.67 5.30
N ILE A 155 9.77 -1.57 4.06
CA ILE A 155 10.51 -2.64 3.38
C ILE A 155 11.78 -3.01 4.16
N ARG A 156 12.53 -2.00 4.64
CA ARG A 156 13.75 -2.20 5.45
C ARG A 156 13.46 -2.97 6.74
N VAL A 157 12.42 -2.58 7.47
CA VAL A 157 11.98 -3.23 8.70
C VAL A 157 11.55 -4.68 8.44
N VAL A 158 10.80 -4.92 7.36
CA VAL A 158 10.41 -6.28 6.95
C VAL A 158 11.62 -7.12 6.57
N ASN A 159 12.61 -6.56 5.86
CA ASN A 159 13.82 -7.28 5.48
C ASN A 159 14.70 -7.66 6.69
N GLN A 160 14.58 -6.93 7.81
CA GLN A 160 15.28 -7.22 9.06
C GLN A 160 14.54 -8.23 9.95
N LYS A 161 13.32 -8.63 9.57
CA LYS A 161 12.55 -9.63 10.30
C LYS A 161 13.31 -10.96 10.31
N LYS A 162 13.35 -11.61 11.49
CA LYS A 162 14.07 -12.89 11.66
C LYS A 162 13.36 -14.03 10.95
N GLU A 163 12.03 -14.02 10.97
CA GLU A 163 11.23 -14.98 10.23
C GLU A 163 11.32 -14.69 8.72
N ARG A 164 11.33 -15.75 7.92
CA ARG A 164 11.43 -15.63 6.47
C ARG A 164 10.19 -14.92 5.90
N VAL A 165 10.44 -13.86 5.13
CA VAL A 165 9.42 -13.18 4.31
C VAL A 165 9.77 -13.36 2.84
N VAL A 166 8.77 -13.68 2.01
CA VAL A 166 8.92 -13.76 0.56
C VAL A 166 8.57 -12.41 -0.06
N PHE A 167 9.46 -11.86 -0.89
CA PHE A 167 9.22 -10.62 -1.61
C PHE A 167 8.84 -10.92 -3.06
N LEU A 168 7.67 -10.46 -3.49
CA LEU A 168 7.21 -10.52 -4.88
C LEU A 168 7.29 -9.12 -5.50
N LEU A 169 8.27 -8.96 -6.38
CA LEU A 169 8.58 -7.70 -7.07
C LEU A 169 8.23 -7.84 -8.55
N TRP A 170 7.18 -7.16 -9.01
CA TRP A 170 6.79 -7.20 -10.42
C TRP A 170 7.23 -5.95 -11.19
N GLY A 171 7.82 -6.17 -12.37
CA GLY A 171 8.23 -5.12 -13.31
C GLY A 171 9.58 -4.48 -13.00
N ALA A 172 9.86 -3.33 -13.62
CA ALA A 172 11.14 -2.61 -13.51
C ALA A 172 11.52 -2.18 -12.08
N PHE A 173 10.56 -2.20 -11.15
CA PHE A 173 10.81 -1.95 -9.73
C PHE A 173 11.68 -3.03 -9.08
N ALA A 174 11.59 -4.28 -9.56
CA ALA A 174 12.47 -5.38 -9.13
C ALA A 174 13.96 -5.12 -9.39
N GLN A 175 14.29 -4.22 -10.34
CA GLN A 175 15.68 -3.87 -10.64
C GLN A 175 16.23 -2.78 -9.71
N LYS A 176 15.38 -1.88 -9.20
CA LYS A 176 15.79 -0.76 -8.34
C LYS A 176 15.87 -1.17 -6.86
N ASN A 177 14.95 -2.00 -6.41
CA ASN A 177 14.89 -2.49 -5.04
C ASN A 177 15.48 -3.90 -4.96
N LYS A 178 16.79 -4.03 -5.22
CA LYS A 178 17.51 -5.25 -4.84
C LYS A 178 17.61 -5.24 -3.31
N ILE A 179 16.72 -6.01 -2.69
CA ILE A 179 16.65 -6.28 -1.26
C ILE A 179 17.81 -7.21 -0.87
#